data_AF-A0A967UDG5-F1
#
_entry.id   AF-A0A967UDG5-F1
#
_cell.length_a   1.000
_cell.length_b   1.000
_cell.length_c   1.000
_cell.angle_alpha   90.00
_cell.angle_beta   90.00
_cell.angle_gamma   90.00
#
_symmetry.space_group_name_H-M   'P 1'
#
loop_
_entity.id
_entity.type
_entity.pdbx_description
1 polymer ?
#
loop_
_entity_poly.entity_id
_entity_poly.type
_entity_poly.pdbx_seq_one_letter_code
_entity_poly.pdbx_strand_id
1 'polypeptide(L)' 'RQSIGIVRQVMAAMPKGDYRTEDRKVTPPPRARIDESMEALIHHFKIFTEGFKVPAGETYQAVESPRGELGMYLVSDGG' A
#
# COMPACT_ATOMS: atom_id res chain seq x y z
N ARG A 1 -6.54 6.51 -26.86
CA ARG A 1 -5.57 7.61 -27.11
C ARG A 1 -5.19 8.34 -25.83
N GLN A 2 -6.14 8.68 -24.95
CA GLN A 2 -5.84 9.42 -23.71
C GLN A 2 -4.94 8.66 -22.72
N SER A 3 -5.10 7.35 -22.55
CA SER A 3 -4.24 6.55 -21.66
C SER A 3 -2.76 6.62 -22.03
N ILE A 4 -2.43 6.59 -23.33
CA ILE A 4 -1.05 6.76 -23.82
C ILE A 4 -0.53 8.17 -23.53
N GLY A 5 -1.42 9.19 -23.61
CA GLY A 5 -1.09 10.57 -23.23
C GLY A 5 -0.71 10.69 -21.76
N ILE A 6 -1.52 10.11 -20.86
CA ILE A 6 -1.26 10.10 -19.41
C ILE A 6 0.05 9.38 -19.09
N VAL A 7 0.30 8.21 -19.69
CA VAL A 7 1.58 7.49 -19.49
C VAL A 7 2.78 8.37 -19.84
N ARG A 8 2.72 9.10 -20.96
CA ARG A 8 3.81 10.01 -21.35
C ARG A 8 3.99 11.17 -20.37
N GLN A 9 2.90 11.71 -19.83
CA GLN A 9 2.95 12.78 -18.82
C GLN A 9 3.56 12.29 -17.51
N VAL A 10 3.13 11.13 -17.01
CA VAL A 10 3.68 10.54 -15.77
C VAL A 10 5.17 10.24 -15.93
N MET A 11 5.59 9.69 -17.07
CA MET A 11 7.01 9.44 -17.36
C MET A 11 7.86 10.71 -17.34
N ALA A 12 7.32 11.84 -17.79
CA ALA A 12 8.02 13.12 -17.78
C ALA A 12 8.06 13.78 -16.40
N ALA A 13 7.05 13.56 -15.56
CA ALA A 13 6.87 14.22 -14.28
C ALA A 13 7.13 13.31 -13.06
N MET A 14 7.78 12.15 -13.25
CA MET A 14 7.92 11.16 -12.20
C MET A 14 8.80 11.69 -11.06
N PRO A 15 8.26 11.83 -9.83
CA PRO A 15 9.04 12.27 -8.69
C PRO A 15 10.04 11.18 -8.28
N LYS A 16 11.16 11.61 -7.70
CA LYS A 16 12.12 10.71 -7.04
C LYS A 16 11.72 10.56 -5.57
N GLY A 17 11.95 9.39 -4.99
CA GLY A 17 11.63 9.11 -3.60
C GLY A 17 11.37 7.64 -3.37
N ASP A 18 11.01 7.29 -2.14
CA ASP A 18 10.52 5.94 -1.83
C ASP A 18 9.10 5.78 -2.39
N TYR A 19 8.79 4.61 -2.90
CA TYR A 19 7.47 4.25 -3.39
C TYR A 19 6.58 3.65 -2.27
N ARG A 20 7.19 3.42 -1.11
CA ARG A 20 6.57 2.85 0.09
C ARG A 20 6.41 3.91 1.17
N THR A 21 5.36 3.73 1.99
CA THR A 21 5.20 4.53 3.21
C THR A 21 6.28 4.16 4.21
N GLU A 22 6.79 5.15 4.94
CA GLU A 22 7.83 4.96 5.95
C GLU A 22 7.34 4.24 7.23
N ASP A 23 6.03 4.09 7.39
CA ASP A 23 5.41 3.39 8.52
C ASP A 23 5.67 1.88 8.46
N ARG A 24 6.58 1.43 9.32
CA ARG A 24 7.01 0.04 9.48
C ARG A 24 5.96 -0.87 10.09
N LYS A 25 4.81 -0.33 10.53
CA LYS A 25 3.67 -1.12 11.01
C LYS A 25 2.70 -1.50 9.89
N VAL A 26 2.77 -0.81 8.75
CA VAL A 26 1.90 -1.05 7.59
C VAL A 26 2.70 -1.64 6.44
N THR A 27 3.92 -1.16 6.21
CA THR A 27 4.77 -1.64 5.12
C THR A 27 5.87 -2.55 5.65
N PRO A 28 6.10 -3.73 5.05
CA PRO A 28 7.21 -4.59 5.44
C PRO A 28 8.57 -3.92 5.15
N PRO A 29 9.56 -4.08 6.05
CA PRO A 29 10.86 -3.47 5.86
C PRO A 29 11.60 -4.07 4.64
N PRO A 30 12.53 -3.31 4.02
CA PRO A 30 13.38 -3.83 2.95
C PRO A 30 14.17 -5.05 3.43
N ARG A 31 14.29 -6.08 2.57
CA ARG A 31 14.98 -7.34 2.92
C ARG A 31 16.39 -7.13 3.48
N ALA A 32 17.15 -6.19 2.92
CA ALA A 32 18.51 -5.87 3.39
C ALA A 32 18.57 -5.43 4.86
N ARG A 33 17.51 -4.79 5.39
CA ARG A 33 17.47 -4.36 6.80
C ARG A 33 16.98 -5.44 7.76
N ILE A 34 16.40 -6.54 7.25
CA ILE A 34 15.92 -7.64 8.09
C ILE A 34 17.10 -8.37 8.75
N ASP A 35 18.19 -8.53 8.00
CA ASP A 35 19.38 -9.25 8.48
C ASP A 35 20.23 -8.42 9.45
N GLU A 36 20.09 -7.09 9.42
CA GLU A 36 20.91 -6.15 10.21
C GLU A 36 20.21 -5.68 11.50
N SER A 37 18.87 -5.68 11.55
CA SER A 37 18.11 -5.10 12.65
C SER A 37 17.06 -6.05 13.20
N MET A 38 17.19 -6.37 14.48
CA MET A 38 16.21 -7.16 15.22
C MET A 38 14.80 -6.54 15.18
N GLU A 39 14.69 -5.21 15.19
CA GLU A 39 13.41 -4.52 15.10
C GLU A 39 12.72 -4.74 13.74
N ALA A 40 13.49 -4.70 12.65
CA ALA A 40 12.98 -4.97 11.31
C ALA A 40 12.47 -6.42 11.19
N LEU A 41 13.17 -7.37 11.81
CA LEU A 41 12.73 -8.77 11.86
C LEU A 41 11.43 -8.94 12.64
N ILE A 42 11.28 -8.31 13.80
CA ILE A 42 10.04 -8.37 14.59
C ILE A 42 8.86 -7.77 13.80
N HIS A 43 9.05 -6.62 13.16
CA HIS A 43 8.00 -5.99 12.34
C HIS A 43 7.63 -6.86 11.14
N HIS A 44 8.61 -7.44 10.45
CA HIS A 44 8.36 -8.38 9.37
C HIS A 44 7.57 -9.60 9.87
N PHE A 45 7.98 -10.21 10.99
CA PHE A 45 7.27 -11.36 11.55
C PHE A 45 5.81 -11.02 11.89
N LYS A 46 5.57 -9.95 12.65
CA LYS A 46 4.22 -9.52 13.04
C LYS A 46 3.32 -9.25 11.84
N ILE A 47 3.80 -8.52 10.83
CA ILE A 47 3.01 -8.21 9.63
C ILE A 47 2.64 -9.47 8.84
N PHE A 48 3.54 -10.45 8.73
CA PHE A 48 3.28 -11.66 7.94
C PHE A 48 2.48 -12.72 8.69
N THR A 49 2.50 -12.73 10.03
CA THR A 49 1.74 -13.71 10.83
C THR A 49 0.41 -13.16 11.34
N GLU A 50 0.41 -11.96 11.91
CA GLU A 50 -0.78 -11.34 12.52
C GLU A 50 -1.47 -10.34 11.58
N GLY A 51 -0.73 -9.80 10.61
CA GLY A 51 -1.21 -8.69 9.78
C GLY A 51 -0.99 -7.33 10.43
N PHE A 52 -1.53 -6.28 9.79
CA PHE A 52 -1.60 -4.94 10.37
C PHE A 52 -3.03 -4.65 10.81
N LYS A 53 -3.16 -3.93 11.93
CA LYS A 53 -4.46 -3.62 12.51
C LYS A 53 -5.12 -2.45 11.78
N VAL A 54 -6.37 -2.63 11.37
CA VAL A 54 -7.16 -1.59 10.72
C VAL A 54 -8.16 -1.04 11.74
N PRO A 55 -8.35 0.29 11.84
CA PRO A 55 -9.36 0.86 12.72
C PRO A 55 -10.77 0.36 12.37
N ALA A 56 -11.61 0.16 13.39
CA ALA A 56 -13.00 -0.23 13.18
C ALA A 56 -13.75 0.83 12.38
N GLY A 57 -14.52 0.40 11.38
CA GLY A 57 -15.28 1.30 10.53
C GLY A 57 -15.71 0.66 9.22
N GLU A 58 -16.44 1.43 8.43
CA GLU A 58 -16.91 1.03 7.11
C GLU A 58 -16.51 2.08 6.08
N THR A 59 -16.18 1.63 4.87
CA THR A 59 -15.84 2.53 3.77
C THR A 59 -16.28 1.93 2.44
N TYR A 60 -16.85 2.77 1.58
CA TYR A 60 -17.06 2.48 0.16
C TYR A 60 -16.08 3.31 -0.65
N GLN A 61 -15.21 2.65 -1.40
CA GLN A 61 -14.31 3.32 -2.33
C GLN A 61 -14.49 2.78 -3.74
N ALA A 62 -14.74 3.69 -4.68
CA ALA A 62 -14.84 3.37 -6.08
C ALA A 62 -13.62 3.85 -6.86
N VAL A 63 -13.24 3.08 -7.89
CA VAL A 63 -12.21 3.40 -8.87
C VAL A 63 -12.80 3.22 -10.28
N GLU A 64 -12.36 4.04 -11.23
CA GLU A 64 -12.73 3.89 -12.64
C GLU A 64 -11.94 2.74 -13.27
N SER A 65 -12.63 1.63 -13.50
CA SER A 65 -12.14 0.48 -14.26
C SER A 65 -12.38 0.70 -15.76
N PRO A 66 -11.65 0.00 -16.65
CA PRO A 66 -11.95 0.02 -18.08
C PRO A 66 -13.39 -0.35 -18.46
N ARG A 67 -14.15 -0.96 -17.55
CA ARG A 67 -15.55 -1.36 -17.73
C ARG A 67 -16.57 -0.49 -16.97
N GLY A 68 -16.15 0.61 -16.35
CA GLY A 68 -17.01 1.51 -15.57
C GLY A 68 -16.61 1.57 -14.09
N GLU A 69 -17.57 1.87 -13.21
CA GLU A 69 -17.31 1.98 -11.78
C GLU A 69 -16.99 0.61 -11.16
N LEU A 70 -15.82 0.50 -10.53
CA LEU A 70 -15.46 -0.62 -9.67
C LEU A 70 -15.42 -0.15 -8.23
N GLY A 71 -16.50 -0.40 -7.50
CA GLY A 71 -16.65 -0.12 -6.08
C GLY A 71 -16.26 -1.30 -5.21
N MET A 72 -15.59 -1.02 -4.09
CA MET A 72 -15.38 -1.97 -3.00
C MET A 72 -15.97 -1.41 -1.71
N TYR A 73 -16.83 -2.20 -1.07
CA TYR A 73 -17.34 -1.94 0.27
C TYR A 73 -16.55 -2.77 1.27
N LEU A 74 -15.88 -2.10 2.21
CA LEU A 74 -15.04 -2.72 3.23
C LEU A 74 -15.60 -2.38 4.61
N VAL A 75 -15.70 -3.41 5.46
CA VAL A 75 -16.08 -3.27 6.87
C VAL A 75 -14.97 -3.89 7.71
N SER A 76 -14.46 -3.14 8.68
CA SER A 76 -13.46 -3.58 9.65
C SER A 76 -14.03 -3.54 11.06
N ASP A 77 -13.78 -4.59 11.82
CA ASP A 77 -14.16 -4.76 13.23
C ASP A 77 -13.11 -4.22 14.22
N GLY A 78 -11.99 -3.67 13.74
CA GLY A 78 -10.97 -3.04 14.58
C GLY A 78 -9.89 -3.98 15.15
N GLY A 79 -9.67 -5.12 14.48
CA GLY A 79 -8.68 -6.15 14.86
C GLY A 79 -7.22 -5.73 14.69
#